data_AF-A0A5B1QBV7-F1
#
_entry.id   AF-A0A5B1QBV7-F1
#
_cell.length_a   1.000
_cell.length_b   1.000
_cell.length_c   1.000
_cell.angle_alpha   90.00
_cell.angle_beta   90.00
_cell.angle_gamma   90.00
#
_symmetry.space_group_name_H-M   'P 1'
#
loop_
_entity.id
_entity.type
_entity.pdbx_description
1 polymer ?
#
loop_
_entity_poly.entity_id
_entity_poly.type
_entity_poly.pdbx_seq_one_letter_code
_entity_poly.pdbx_strand_id
1 'polypeptide(L)'
;MPPPGGFEAVKYKRNLPFRGPSGLVVLGGVTAVCAYGFYRLGKGNLEKRELQREKTWSRIHLVPLLLAEGDRDAYRRQQAAVGREREIMKDVKGWEAGKSVYNNPRYQSEEYVVVL
;
A
#
# COMPACT_ATOMS: atom_id res chain seq x y z
N MET A 1 66.84 -54.01 -7.37
CA MET A 1 66.52 -53.62 -8.77
C MET A 1 65.01 -53.50 -8.89
N PRO A 2 64.46 -52.61 -9.74
CA PRO A 2 63.03 -52.60 -10.00
C PRO A 2 62.58 -53.96 -10.58
N PRO A 3 61.33 -54.39 -10.33
CA PRO A 3 60.81 -55.64 -10.87
C PRO A 3 60.89 -55.64 -12.41
N PRO A 4 61.11 -56.80 -13.07
CA PRO A 4 61.36 -56.89 -14.52
C PRO A 4 60.21 -56.35 -15.39
N GLY A 5 59.01 -56.14 -14.83
CA GLY A 5 57.86 -55.55 -15.50
C GLY A 5 57.59 -54.07 -15.19
N GLY A 6 58.44 -53.40 -14.40
CA GLY A 6 58.22 -52.01 -13.98
C GLY A 6 57.09 -51.81 -12.96
N PHE A 7 56.85 -50.56 -12.56
CA PHE A 7 55.73 -50.17 -11.69
C PHE A 7 54.52 -49.73 -12.50
N GLU A 8 53.33 -49.82 -11.91
CA GLU A 8 52.10 -49.34 -12.54
C GLU A 8 52.16 -47.84 -12.86
N ALA A 9 51.57 -47.46 -13.99
CA ALA A 9 51.54 -46.07 -14.42
C ALA A 9 50.66 -45.22 -13.49
N VAL A 10 51.30 -44.36 -12.69
CA VAL A 10 50.61 -43.38 -11.85
C VAL A 10 50.04 -42.26 -12.75
N LYS A 11 48.73 -42.01 -12.65
CA LYS A 11 48.09 -40.88 -13.33
C LYS A 11 48.53 -39.57 -12.69
N TYR A 12 49.56 -38.95 -13.25
CA TYR A 12 50.10 -37.66 -12.81
C TYR A 12 49.39 -36.45 -13.43
N LYS A 13 48.57 -36.66 -14.48
CA LYS A 13 47.84 -35.59 -15.17
C LYS A 13 46.49 -35.31 -14.52
N ARG A 14 46.14 -34.02 -14.45
CA ARG A 14 44.85 -33.55 -13.95
C ARG A 14 43.69 -34.09 -14.81
N ASN A 15 42.77 -34.84 -14.20
CA ASN A 15 41.55 -35.33 -14.86
C ASN A 15 40.32 -34.61 -14.27
N LEU A 16 39.97 -33.46 -14.82
CA LEU A 16 38.75 -32.73 -14.47
C LEU A 16 37.73 -32.89 -15.61
N PRO A 17 36.68 -33.71 -15.44
CA PRO A 17 35.62 -33.82 -16.43
C PRO A 17 34.77 -32.54 -16.43
N PHE A 18 34.40 -32.06 -17.62
CA PHE A 18 33.39 -31.01 -17.74
C PHE A 18 32.06 -31.58 -17.24
N ARG A 19 31.57 -31.04 -16.11
CA ARG A 19 30.33 -31.43 -15.47
C ARG A 19 29.34 -30.28 -15.54
N GLY A 20 28.11 -30.60 -15.93
CA GLY A 20 26.99 -29.67 -15.96
C GLY A 20 26.41 -29.46 -17.36
N PRO A 21 25.18 -28.90 -17.43
CA PRO A 21 24.55 -28.56 -18.69
C PRO A 21 25.31 -27.42 -19.38
N SER A 22 25.27 -27.40 -20.72
CA SER A 22 25.86 -26.31 -21.51
C SER A 22 25.24 -24.95 -21.14
N GLY A 23 26.00 -23.86 -21.27
CA GLY A 23 25.52 -22.51 -20.95
C GLY A 23 24.23 -22.12 -21.68
N LEU A 24 24.06 -22.58 -22.93
CA LEU A 24 22.81 -22.37 -23.69
C LEU A 24 21.60 -23.06 -23.05
N VAL A 25 21.79 -24.24 -22.46
CA VAL A 25 20.73 -24.98 -21.78
C VAL A 25 20.33 -24.25 -20.50
N VAL A 26 21.30 -23.71 -19.76
CA VAL A 26 21.04 -22.90 -18.55
C VAL A 26 20.28 -21.63 -18.92
N LEU A 27 20.74 -20.89 -19.94
CA LEU A 27 20.07 -19.68 -20.40
C LEU A 27 18.66 -19.95 -20.92
N GLY A 28 18.47 -21.04 -21.68
CA GLY A 28 17.15 -21.47 -22.14
C GLY A 28 16.22 -21.81 -20.97
N GLY A 29 16.71 -22.55 -19.98
CA GLY A 29 15.95 -22.91 -18.77
C GLY A 29 15.51 -21.68 -17.97
N VAL A 30 16.43 -20.75 -17.71
CA VAL A 30 16.12 -19.50 -16.98
C VAL A 30 15.10 -18.68 -17.77
N THR A 31 15.29 -18.53 -19.08
CA THR A 31 14.38 -17.76 -19.93
C THR A 31 12.97 -18.35 -19.92
N ALA A 32 12.84 -19.68 -19.99
CA ALA A 32 11.55 -20.36 -19.94
C ALA A 32 10.83 -20.17 -18.59
N VAL A 33 11.56 -20.29 -17.48
CA VAL A 33 11.00 -20.06 -16.13
C VAL A 33 10.55 -18.61 -15.98
N CYS A 34 11.36 -17.64 -16.41
CA CYS A 34 11.01 -16.23 -16.38
C CYS A 34 9.77 -15.95 -17.25
N ALA A 35 9.71 -16.45 -18.48
CA ALA A 35 8.57 -16.28 -19.37
C ALA A 35 7.27 -16.82 -18.76
N TYR A 36 7.32 -18.01 -18.14
CA TYR A 36 6.19 -18.58 -17.42
C TYR A 36 5.80 -17.75 -16.20
N GLY A 37 6.77 -17.25 -15.43
CA GLY A 37 6.55 -16.35 -14.30
C GLY A 37 5.81 -15.07 -14.71
N PHE A 38 6.26 -14.42 -15.79
CA PHE A 38 5.60 -13.22 -16.32
C PHE A 38 4.19 -13.49 -16.82
N TYR A 39 3.95 -14.64 -17.45
CA TYR A 39 2.61 -15.05 -17.87
C TYR A 39 1.65 -15.21 -16.67
N ARG A 40 2.08 -15.90 -15.61
CA ARG A 40 1.30 -16.07 -14.38
C ARG A 40 1.04 -14.73 -13.68
N LEU A 41 2.05 -13.86 -13.61
CA LEU A 41 1.91 -12.50 -13.07
C LEU A 41 0.90 -11.66 -13.87
N GLY A 42 0.95 -11.72 -15.20
CA GLY A 42 0.00 -11.02 -16.06
C GLY A 42 -1.45 -11.38 -15.75
N LYS A 43 -1.74 -12.68 -15.62
CA LYS A 43 -3.08 -13.17 -15.22
C LYS A 43 -3.48 -12.67 -13.83
N GLY A 44 -2.59 -12.78 -12.84
CA GLY A 44 -2.87 -12.31 -11.48
C GLY A 44 -3.11 -10.80 -11.40
N ASN A 45 -2.42 -10.00 -12.23
CA ASN A 45 -2.62 -8.56 -12.28
C ASN A 45 -3.98 -8.17 -12.86
N LEU A 46 -4.50 -8.93 -13.85
CA LEU A 46 -5.84 -8.71 -14.38
C LEU A 46 -6.90 -8.99 -13.31
N GLU A 47 -6.79 -10.11 -12.61
CA GLU A 47 -7.70 -10.46 -11.51
C GLU A 47 -7.67 -9.42 -10.38
N LYS A 48 -6.47 -8.99 -9.96
CA LYS A 48 -6.33 -7.92 -8.96
C LYS A 48 -7.00 -6.61 -9.39
N ARG A 49 -6.94 -6.25 -10.67
CA ARG A 49 -7.60 -5.04 -11.18
C ARG A 49 -9.11 -5.15 -11.06
N GLU A 50 -9.70 -6.30 -11.36
CA GLU A 50 -11.14 -6.52 -11.21
C GLU A 50 -11.55 -6.49 -9.73
N LEU A 51 -10.78 -7.09 -8.82
CA LEU A 51 -11.06 -7.01 -7.37
C LEU A 51 -10.96 -5.57 -6.83
N GLN A 52 -9.98 -4.79 -7.30
CA GLN A 52 -9.88 -3.37 -6.91
C GLN A 52 -11.03 -2.55 -7.51
N ARG A 53 -11.49 -2.88 -8.72
CA ARG A 53 -12.66 -2.26 -9.33
C ARG A 53 -13.88 -2.55 -8.47
N GLU A 54 -14.16 -3.81 -8.14
CA GLU A 54 -15.27 -4.20 -7.26
C GLU A 54 -15.22 -3.43 -5.94
N LYS A 55 -14.08 -3.45 -5.23
CA LYS A 55 -13.90 -2.71 -3.97
C LYS A 55 -14.17 -1.21 -4.12
N THR A 56 -13.73 -0.61 -5.22
CA THR A 56 -13.94 0.81 -5.50
C THR A 56 -15.42 1.11 -5.72
N TRP A 57 -16.10 0.26 -6.50
CA TRP A 57 -17.55 0.39 -6.71
C TRP A 57 -18.32 0.20 -5.40
N SER A 58 -17.98 -0.77 -4.56
CA SER A 58 -18.62 -0.94 -3.24
C SER A 58 -18.48 0.34 -2.40
N ARG A 59 -17.30 0.98 -2.42
CA ARG A 59 -17.08 2.25 -1.72
C ARG A 59 -17.91 3.38 -2.29
N ILE A 60 -17.94 3.57 -3.61
CA ILE A 60 -18.71 4.65 -4.26
C ILE A 60 -20.18 4.61 -3.84
N HIS A 61 -20.77 3.42 -3.68
CA HIS A 61 -22.16 3.28 -3.25
C HIS A 61 -22.37 3.56 -1.75
N LEU A 62 -21.36 3.30 -0.90
CA LEU A 62 -21.46 3.53 0.54
C LEU A 62 -21.06 4.94 0.96
N VAL A 63 -20.18 5.60 0.20
CA VAL A 63 -19.64 6.93 0.52
C VAL A 63 -20.74 7.98 0.76
N PRO A 64 -21.81 8.09 -0.04
CA PRO A 64 -22.85 9.10 0.19
C PRO A 64 -23.54 8.94 1.55
N LEU A 65 -23.79 7.70 2.00
CA LEU A 65 -24.40 7.44 3.30
C LEU A 65 -23.45 7.84 4.43
N LEU A 66 -22.19 7.43 4.36
CA LEU A 66 -21.19 7.75 5.39
C LEU A 66 -20.90 9.25 5.46
N LEU A 67 -20.87 9.94 4.31
CA LEU A 67 -20.70 11.38 4.25
C LEU A 67 -21.89 12.10 4.89
N ALA A 68 -23.12 11.70 4.56
CA ALA A 68 -24.31 12.31 5.14
C ALA A 68 -24.40 12.09 6.67
N GLU A 69 -24.01 10.91 7.17
CA GLU A 69 -23.90 10.67 8.60
C GLU A 69 -22.83 11.55 9.24
N GLY A 70 -21.64 11.64 8.65
CA GLY A 70 -20.55 12.50 9.10
C GLY A 70 -20.94 13.98 9.16
N ASP A 71 -21.63 14.49 8.14
CA ASP A 71 -22.08 15.88 8.06
C ASP A 71 -23.11 16.21 9.16
N ARG A 72 -24.07 15.32 9.43
CA ARG A 72 -25.04 15.48 10.54
C ARG A 72 -24.33 15.54 11.88
N ASP A 73 -23.33 14.69 12.05
CA ASP A 73 -22.57 14.57 13.28
C ASP A 73 -21.67 15.78 13.52
N ALA A 74 -21.02 16.28 12.46
CA ALA A 74 -20.24 17.51 12.49
C ALA A 74 -21.12 18.71 12.85
N TYR A 75 -22.27 18.87 12.20
CA TYR A 75 -23.21 19.94 12.49
C TYR A 75 -23.69 19.92 13.95
N ARG A 76 -24.05 18.73 14.47
CA ARG A 76 -24.44 18.56 15.88
C ARG A 76 -23.34 19.03 16.84
N ARG A 77 -22.07 18.67 16.57
CA ARG A 77 -20.93 19.08 17.40
C ARG A 77 -20.69 20.59 17.32
N GLN A 78 -20.78 21.18 16.13
CA GLN A 78 -20.65 22.62 15.94
C GLN A 78 -21.71 23.40 16.74
N GLN A 79 -22.99 23.00 16.64
CA GLN A 79 -24.06 23.66 17.40
C GLN A 79 -23.86 23.53 18.92
N ALA A 80 -23.42 22.35 19.39
CA ALA A 80 -23.11 22.17 20.81
C ALA A 80 -21.92 23.02 21.27
N ALA A 81 -20.89 23.17 20.43
CA ALA A 81 -19.74 24.02 20.73
C ALA A 81 -20.12 25.50 20.80
N VAL A 82 -20.90 26.00 19.85
CA VAL A 82 -21.43 27.38 19.85
C VAL A 82 -22.34 27.61 21.06
N GLY A 83 -23.14 26.62 21.46
CA GLY A 83 -23.95 26.68 22.69
C GLY A 83 -23.10 26.85 23.94
N ARG A 84 -22.05 26.02 24.09
CA ARG A 84 -21.09 26.15 25.21
C ARG A 84 -20.33 27.47 25.18
N GLU A 85 -19.92 27.92 24.00
CA GLU A 85 -19.23 29.20 23.83
C GLU A 85 -20.10 30.36 24.33
N ARG A 86 -21.40 30.37 23.99
CA ARG A 86 -22.37 31.37 24.46
C ARG A 86 -22.49 31.39 25.98
N GLU A 87 -22.50 30.22 26.62
CA GLU A 87 -22.61 30.12 28.07
C GLU A 87 -21.33 30.58 28.78
N ILE A 88 -20.16 30.23 28.24
CA ILE A 88 -18.86 30.58 28.82
C ILE A 88 -18.55 32.06 28.63
N MET A 89 -18.85 32.63 27.46
CA MET A 89 -18.45 33.99 27.09
C MET A 89 -19.53 35.05 27.36
N LYS A 90 -20.60 34.70 28.08
CA LYS A 90 -21.73 35.60 28.40
C LYS A 90 -21.32 36.90 29.10
N ASP A 91 -20.25 36.86 29.90
CA ASP A 91 -19.82 37.98 30.74
C ASP A 91 -18.76 38.86 30.04
N VAL A 92 -18.35 38.52 28.81
CA VAL A 92 -17.29 39.23 28.07
C VAL A 92 -17.90 40.28 27.13
N LYS A 93 -17.57 41.56 27.36
CA LYS A 93 -18.10 42.68 26.56
C LYS A 93 -17.58 42.62 25.11
N GLY A 94 -18.50 42.57 24.14
CA GLY A 94 -18.19 42.60 22.71
C GLY A 94 -17.88 41.24 22.09
N TRP A 95 -18.07 40.15 22.83
CA TRP A 95 -17.94 38.79 22.28
C TRP A 95 -19.21 38.37 21.53
N GLU A 96 -19.05 37.93 20.28
CA GLU A 96 -20.12 37.38 19.44
C GLU A 96 -19.86 35.89 19.22
N ALA A 97 -20.62 35.04 19.92
CA ALA A 97 -20.43 33.59 19.83
C ALA A 97 -20.79 33.04 18.44
N GLY A 98 -19.93 32.19 17.90
CA GLY A 98 -20.06 31.63 16.54
C GLY A 98 -19.72 32.60 15.41
N LYS A 99 -19.07 33.73 15.69
CA LYS A 99 -18.55 34.64 14.65
C LYS A 99 -17.36 33.99 13.93
N SER A 100 -17.42 33.95 12.59
CA SER A 100 -16.30 33.47 11.77
C SER A 100 -15.06 34.35 11.97
N VAL A 101 -13.91 33.72 12.20
CA VAL A 101 -12.59 34.38 12.21
C VAL A 101 -12.20 34.85 10.80
N TYR A 102 -12.70 34.17 9.77
CA TYR A 102 -12.42 34.48 8.38
C TYR A 102 -13.45 35.46 7.81
N ASN A 103 -12.97 36.40 6.98
CA ASN A 103 -13.81 37.38 6.27
C ASN A 103 -14.58 36.79 5.08
N ASN A 104 -14.27 35.55 4.67
CA ASN A 104 -14.92 34.89 3.54
C ASN A 104 -16.25 34.24 3.99
N PRO A 105 -17.36 34.44 3.28
CA PRO A 105 -18.66 33.82 3.62
C PRO A 105 -18.73 32.31 3.36
N ARG A 106 -17.67 31.67 2.84
CA ARG A 106 -17.65 30.23 2.60
C ARG A 106 -17.60 29.44 3.91
N TYR A 107 -18.31 28.31 3.93
CA TYR A 107 -18.24 27.32 4.99
C TYR A 107 -16.81 26.86 5.24
N GLN A 108 -16.45 26.75 6.51
CA GLN A 108 -15.18 26.23 6.99
C GLN A 108 -15.45 25.04 7.90
N SER A 109 -14.66 23.99 7.75
CA SER A 109 -14.67 22.86 8.67
C SER A 109 -13.91 23.21 9.94
N GLU A 110 -14.37 22.72 11.10
CA GLU A 110 -13.62 22.86 12.35
C GLU A 110 -12.31 22.05 12.29
N GLU A 111 -11.19 22.67 12.70
CA GLU A 111 -9.88 22.00 12.72
C GLU A 111 -9.69 21.11 13.96
N TYR A 112 -10.35 21.44 15.07
CA TYR A 112 -10.22 20.72 16.33
C TYR A 112 -11.56 20.65 17.07
N VAL A 113 -11.78 19.55 17.79
CA VAL A 113 -12.95 19.36 18.63
C VAL A 113 -12.56 19.63 20.07
N VAL A 114 -13.14 20.66 20.68
CA VAL A 114 -12.96 20.94 22.10
C VAL A 114 -13.83 19.98 22.90
N VAL A 115 -13.20 18.97 23.49
CA VAL A 115 -13.81 18.04 24.46
C VAL A 115 -13.53 18.60 25.85
N LEU A 116 -14.52 19.28 26.40
CA LEU A 116 -14.56 19.75 27.80
C LEU A 116 -15.71 19.06 28.50
#